data_AF-A0A0Q5NPZ0-F1
#
_entry.id   AF-A0A0Q5NPZ0-F1
#
_cell.length_a   1.000
_cell.length_b   1.000
_cell.length_c   1.000
_cell.angle_alpha   90.00
_cell.angle_beta   90.00
_cell.angle_gamma   90.00
#
_symmetry.space_group_name_H-M   'P 1'
#
loop_
_entity.id
_entity.type
_entity.pdbx_description
1 polymer ?
#
loop_
_entity_poly.entity_id
_entity_poly.type
_entity_poly.pdbx_seq_one_letter_code
_entity_poly.pdbx_strand_id
1 'polypeptide(L)'
;MYRIRMAALAVVVSVATAGLTAPVAMAQTADAAASTPKQEQKAQRKADRKAARAKKNAELKDLEKNGYNPSGDQTNYPQNIQNAQKKSAAAKAKAASAP
;
A
#
# COMPACT_ATOMS: atom_id res chain seq x y z
N MET A 1 -38.07 -15.95 7.95
CA MET A 1 -38.09 -14.69 8.73
C MET A 1 -37.28 -14.91 9.99
N TYR A 2 -36.13 -14.24 10.18
CA TYR A 2 -35.65 -13.76 11.50
C TYR A 2 -34.58 -12.69 11.26
N ARG A 3 -34.97 -11.45 11.56
CA ARG A 3 -34.15 -10.24 11.57
C ARG A 3 -33.63 -10.07 12.98
N ILE A 4 -32.33 -10.14 13.24
CA ILE A 4 -31.77 -9.57 14.48
C ILE A 4 -30.42 -8.92 14.16
N ARG A 5 -30.49 -7.62 13.89
CA ARG A 5 -29.38 -6.68 14.05
C ARG A 5 -29.24 -6.44 15.55
N MET A 6 -28.08 -6.74 16.13
CA MET A 6 -27.74 -6.21 17.46
C MET A 6 -26.38 -5.56 17.40
N ALA A 7 -26.44 -4.23 17.37
CA ALA A 7 -25.34 -3.32 17.61
C ALA A 7 -24.88 -3.47 19.07
N ALA A 8 -23.59 -3.69 19.28
CA ALA A 8 -22.99 -3.58 20.61
C ALA A 8 -22.50 -2.14 20.79
N LEU A 9 -23.23 -1.42 21.64
CA LEU A 9 -22.88 -0.13 22.25
C LEU A 9 -21.55 -0.24 23.01
N ALA A 10 -20.56 0.56 22.62
CA ALA A 10 -19.42 0.87 23.48
C ALA A 10 -19.63 2.27 24.08
N VAL A 11 -20.07 2.30 25.34
CA VAL A 11 -20.14 3.50 26.17
C VAL A 11 -18.74 3.79 26.69
N VAL A 12 -18.12 4.88 26.25
CA VAL A 12 -16.92 5.45 26.90
C VAL A 12 -17.34 6.75 27.55
N VAL A 13 -17.45 6.73 28.87
CA VAL A 13 -17.55 7.91 29.72
C VAL A 13 -16.16 8.51 29.81
N SER A 14 -15.99 9.76 29.40
CA SER A 14 -14.80 10.55 29.71
C SER A 14 -15.27 11.92 30.19
N VAL A 15 -15.05 12.14 31.49
CA VAL A 15 -15.41 13.34 32.25
C VAL A 15 -14.61 14.54 31.75
N ALA A 16 -15.32 15.64 31.50
CA ALA A 16 -14.79 16.92 31.06
C ALA A 16 -14.13 17.71 32.19
N THR A 17 -13.02 18.39 31.90
CA THR A 17 -12.56 19.56 32.67
C THR A 17 -12.54 20.76 31.72
N ALA A 18 -13.32 21.78 32.09
CA ALA A 18 -13.50 23.04 31.35
C ALA A 18 -12.46 24.09 31.76
N GLY A 19 -12.01 24.90 30.81
CA GLY A 19 -11.07 26.02 31.05
C GLY A 19 -10.97 26.98 29.86
N LEU A 20 -11.99 27.82 29.71
CA LEU A 20 -12.14 29.09 28.98
C LEU A 20 -10.92 29.67 28.21
N THR A 21 -11.06 29.85 26.89
CA THR A 21 -11.03 31.15 26.14
C THR A 21 -11.08 30.88 24.62
N ALA A 22 -12.09 31.42 23.94
CA ALA A 22 -12.30 31.31 22.48
C ALA A 22 -11.59 32.49 21.74
N PRO A 23 -11.35 32.42 20.40
CA PRO A 23 -12.42 32.25 19.43
C PRO A 23 -12.39 30.91 18.71
N VAL A 24 -13.60 30.41 18.55
CA VAL A 24 -14.00 29.19 17.86
C VAL A 24 -13.56 29.25 16.39
N ALA A 25 -12.55 28.44 16.05
CA ALA A 25 -12.32 27.95 14.69
C ALA A 25 -11.78 26.51 14.67
N MET A 26 -11.96 25.77 15.76
CA MET A 26 -11.73 24.33 15.80
C MET A 26 -13.07 23.66 16.12
N ALA A 27 -13.85 23.43 15.07
CA ALA A 27 -14.98 22.50 15.13
C ALA A 27 -14.41 21.10 15.41
N GLN A 28 -14.24 20.78 16.69
CA GLN A 28 -14.25 19.39 17.13
C GLN A 28 -15.69 18.92 17.02
N THR A 29 -16.01 18.21 15.95
CA THR A 29 -17.10 17.25 16.00
C THR A 29 -16.50 15.90 15.70
N ALA A 30 -16.39 15.10 16.77
CA ALA A 30 -16.43 13.67 16.68
C ALA A 30 -17.78 13.30 16.07
N ASP A 31 -17.82 13.22 14.75
CA ASP A 31 -18.80 12.47 14.01
C ASP A 31 -18.04 11.29 13.41
N ALA A 32 -18.63 10.10 13.40
CA ALA A 32 -18.06 8.96 12.72
C ALA A 32 -17.70 9.39 11.29
N ALA A 33 -16.41 9.57 11.02
CA ALA A 33 -15.94 10.16 9.77
C ALA A 33 -16.17 9.17 8.63
N ALA A 34 -17.41 9.09 8.15
CA ALA A 34 -17.75 8.52 6.88
C ALA A 34 -16.91 9.28 5.86
N SER A 35 -15.91 8.60 5.31
CA SER A 35 -15.06 9.17 4.29
C SER A 35 -15.98 9.57 3.13
N THR A 36 -15.92 10.83 2.69
CA THR A 36 -16.65 11.22 1.49
C THR A 36 -16.23 10.27 0.35
N PRO A 37 -17.12 9.95 -0.60
CA PRO A 37 -16.79 9.00 -1.69
C PRO A 37 -15.52 9.38 -2.46
N LYS A 38 -15.18 10.68 -2.51
CA LYS A 38 -13.91 11.19 -3.06
C LYS A 38 -12.68 10.80 -2.22
N GLN A 39 -12.78 10.82 -0.89
CA GLN A 39 -11.72 10.38 0.03
C GLN A 39 -11.49 8.87 -0.06
N GLU A 40 -12.56 8.07 -0.12
CA GLU A 40 -12.48 6.62 -0.31
C GLU A 40 -11.83 6.27 -1.66
N GLN A 41 -12.25 6.92 -2.75
CA GLN A 41 -11.66 6.71 -4.07
C GLN A 41 -10.16 7.10 -4.11
N LYS A 42 -9.77 8.17 -3.41
CA LYS A 42 -8.35 8.56 -3.30
C LYS A 42 -7.55 7.55 -2.48
N ALA A 43 -8.14 6.98 -1.43
CA ALA A 43 -7.53 5.92 -0.63
C ALA A 43 -7.33 4.64 -1.47
N GLN A 44 -8.35 4.23 -2.23
CA GLN A 44 -8.27 3.08 -3.14
C GLN A 44 -7.15 3.28 -4.18
N ARG A 45 -7.13 4.41 -4.89
CA ARG A 45 -6.07 4.72 -5.87
C ARG A 45 -4.67 4.74 -5.23
N LYS A 46 -4.54 5.12 -3.96
CA LYS A 46 -3.27 5.04 -3.22
C LYS A 46 -2.88 3.59 -2.96
N ALA A 47 -3.83 2.75 -2.54
CA ALA A 47 -3.60 1.33 -2.33
C ALA A 47 -3.16 0.64 -3.64
N ASP A 48 -3.88 0.89 -4.74
CA ASP A 48 -3.58 0.30 -6.05
C ASP A 48 -2.18 0.70 -6.55
N ARG A 49 -1.82 1.99 -6.42
CA ARG A 49 -0.46 2.45 -6.77
C ARG A 49 0.61 1.81 -5.91
N LYS A 50 0.34 1.57 -4.61
CA LYS A 50 1.31 0.92 -3.72
C LYS A 50 1.49 -0.54 -4.12
N ALA A 51 0.40 -1.24 -4.44
CA ALA A 51 0.45 -2.61 -4.94
C ALA A 51 1.21 -2.70 -6.28
N ALA A 52 0.94 -1.79 -7.22
CA ALA A 52 1.65 -1.73 -8.50
C ALA A 52 3.14 -1.47 -8.34
N ARG A 53 3.53 -0.54 -7.46
CA ARG A 53 4.95 -0.27 -7.13
C ARG A 53 5.62 -1.47 -6.48
N ALA A 54 4.93 -2.17 -5.58
CA ALA A 54 5.46 -3.37 -4.95
C ALA A 54 5.78 -4.45 -6.00
N LYS A 55 4.86 -4.69 -6.95
CA LYS A 55 5.08 -5.63 -8.07
C LYS A 55 6.28 -5.22 -8.92
N LYS A 56 6.31 -3.97 -9.40
CA LYS A 56 7.40 -3.44 -10.22
C LYS A 56 8.75 -3.47 -9.50
N ASN A 57 8.78 -3.18 -8.21
CA ASN A 57 10.00 -3.22 -7.42
C ASN A 57 10.47 -4.65 -7.15
N ALA A 58 9.55 -5.61 -6.99
CA ALA A 58 9.91 -7.01 -6.86
C ALA A 58 10.57 -7.54 -8.15
N GLU A 59 10.00 -7.22 -9.30
CA GLU A 59 10.57 -7.56 -10.61
C GLU A 59 11.92 -6.90 -10.84
N LEU A 60 12.05 -5.60 -10.52
CA LEU A 60 13.34 -4.91 -10.63
C LEU A 60 14.41 -5.54 -9.74
N LYS A 61 14.09 -5.86 -8.48
CA LYS A 61 15.04 -6.51 -7.57
C LYS A 61 15.48 -7.88 -8.08
N ASP A 62 14.58 -8.62 -8.71
CA ASP A 62 14.90 -9.91 -9.32
C ASP A 62 15.87 -9.73 -10.51
N LEU A 63 15.63 -8.74 -11.37
CA LEU A 63 16.55 -8.41 -12.45
C LEU A 63 17.91 -7.90 -11.93
N GLU A 64 17.92 -7.09 -10.87
CA GLU A 64 19.13 -6.58 -10.21
C GLU A 64 19.99 -7.71 -9.63
N LYS A 65 19.38 -8.68 -8.95
CA LYS A 65 20.06 -9.89 -8.50
C LYS A 65 20.68 -10.69 -9.65
N ASN A 66 20.08 -10.60 -10.82
CA ASN A 66 20.53 -11.28 -12.03
C ASN A 66 21.52 -10.43 -12.89
N GLY A 67 21.95 -9.28 -12.39
CA GLY A 67 23.02 -8.46 -12.98
C GLY A 67 22.53 -7.26 -13.80
N TYR A 68 21.25 -6.90 -13.74
CA TYR A 68 20.75 -5.67 -14.36
C TYR A 68 20.83 -4.49 -13.40
N ASN A 69 21.62 -3.47 -13.73
CA ASN A 69 21.65 -2.22 -12.97
C ASN A 69 21.28 -1.04 -13.89
N PRO A 70 20.08 -0.44 -13.76
CA PRO A 70 19.68 0.69 -14.59
C PRO A 70 20.49 1.97 -14.33
N SER A 71 21.01 2.14 -13.11
CA SER A 71 21.80 3.31 -12.69
C SER A 71 23.31 3.05 -12.72
N GLY A 72 23.72 1.84 -13.11
CA GLY A 72 25.12 1.43 -13.19
C GLY A 72 25.74 1.69 -14.55
N ASP A 73 26.88 1.04 -14.78
CA ASP A 73 27.57 1.09 -16.07
C ASP A 73 26.70 0.49 -17.19
N GLN A 74 26.45 1.30 -18.22
CA GLN A 74 25.62 0.95 -19.37
C GLN A 74 26.43 0.46 -20.58
N THR A 75 27.74 0.21 -20.44
CA THR A 75 28.60 -0.30 -21.51
C THR A 75 28.05 -1.56 -22.18
N ASN A 76 27.37 -2.43 -21.41
CA ASN A 76 26.79 -3.69 -21.89
C ASN A 76 25.27 -3.61 -22.12
N TYR A 77 24.69 -2.41 -22.20
CA TYR A 77 23.27 -2.27 -22.54
C TYR A 77 23.09 -2.43 -24.06
N PRO A 78 22.08 -3.19 -24.54
CA PRO A 78 20.98 -3.83 -23.80
C PRO A 78 21.23 -5.31 -23.42
N GLN A 79 22.44 -5.84 -23.62
CA GLN A 79 22.73 -7.25 -23.34
C GLN A 79 22.54 -7.61 -21.86
N ASN A 80 22.85 -6.68 -20.96
CA ASN A 80 22.68 -6.85 -19.51
C ASN A 80 21.23 -7.17 -19.10
N ILE A 81 20.24 -6.45 -19.65
CA ILE A 81 18.82 -6.66 -19.33
C ILE A 81 18.31 -7.97 -19.90
N GLN A 82 18.72 -8.34 -21.11
CA GLN A 82 18.35 -9.63 -21.71
C GLN A 82 18.91 -10.81 -20.92
N ASN A 83 20.18 -10.71 -20.50
CA ASN A 83 20.82 -11.74 -19.68
C ASN A 83 20.15 -11.86 -18.30
N ALA A 84 19.81 -10.73 -17.67
CA ALA A 84 19.11 -10.73 -16.40
C ALA A 84 17.71 -11.35 -16.51
N GLN A 85 16.96 -11.06 -17.58
CA GLN A 85 15.65 -11.67 -17.84
C GLN A 85 15.75 -13.19 -18.00
N LYS A 86 16.70 -13.68 -18.81
CA LYS A 86 16.94 -15.12 -19.00
C LYS A 86 17.27 -15.82 -17.68
N LYS A 87 18.16 -15.23 -16.87
CA LYS A 87 18.52 -15.76 -15.55
C LYS A 87 17.34 -15.75 -14.56
N SER A 88 16.54 -14.68 -14.53
CA SER A 88 15.33 -14.63 -13.70
C SER A 88 14.31 -15.69 -14.11
N ALA A 89 14.11 -15.90 -15.41
CA ALA A 89 13.21 -16.94 -15.92
C ALA A 89 13.69 -18.34 -15.52
N ALA A 90 14.99 -18.62 -15.67
CA ALA A 90 15.60 -19.88 -15.24
C ALA A 90 15.49 -20.09 -13.71
N ALA A 91 15.71 -19.04 -12.92
CA ALA A 91 15.56 -19.10 -11.46
C ALA A 91 14.11 -19.37 -11.04
N LYS A 92 13.13 -18.74 -11.70
CA LYS A 92 11.70 -18.97 -11.47
C LYS A 92 11.28 -20.38 -11.87
N ALA A 93 11.75 -20.88 -13.01
CA ALA A 93 11.51 -22.26 -13.42
C ALA A 93 12.09 -23.26 -12.41
N LYS A 94 13.31 -23.04 -11.93
CA LYS A 94 13.96 -23.86 -10.90
C LYS A 94 13.20 -23.84 -9.56
N ALA A 95 12.70 -22.68 -9.16
CA ALA A 95 11.90 -22.54 -7.94
C ALA A 95 10.52 -23.24 -8.07
N ALA A 96 9.92 -23.21 -9.26
CA ALA A 96 8.65 -23.89 -9.53
C ALA A 96 8.77 -25.42 -9.63
N SER A 97 9.97 -25.94 -9.93
CA SER A 97 10.26 -27.38 -9.99
C SER A 97 10.78 -27.99 -8.68
N ALA A 98 10.97 -27.17 -7.63
CA ALA A 98 11.39 -27.68 -6.32
C ALA A 98 10.14 -28.13 -5.52
N PRO A 99 10.07 -29.39 -5.07
CA PRO A 99 8.93 -29.93 -4.32
C PRO A 99 8.80 -29.35 -2.91
#